data_AF-A0A0N0D6Y8-F1
#
_entry.id   AF-A0A0N0D6Y8-F1
#
_cell.length_a   1.000
_cell.length_b   1.000
_cell.length_c   1.000
_cell.angle_alpha   90.00
_cell.angle_beta   90.00
_cell.angle_gamma   90.00
#
_symmetry.space_group_name_H-M   'P 1'
#
loop_
_entity.id
_entity.type
_entity.pdbx_description
1 polymer ?
#
loop_
_entity_poly.entity_id
_entity_poly.type
_entity_poly.pdbx_seq_one_letter_code
_entity_poly.pdbx_strand_id
1 'polypeptide(L)'
;LITIYDACHSGSIFNALQQKENWITITSSTENEKAYFDSDGFISFSFLFWTHISNGLSIKEAFHFSQQSKHIIDLKQQHPQLDDNGDRQYLECETPVNDNDCQSCDGCLAQNTYIGNGLKSYINDSFSIVVSENKTISETNQIKISARNIIISDNTEIAQVKAIIFPPGFNSFYYYQPILDLPSVDLTPSLNDGFYEGFYSNIVENGIYNILVYAKDSNGNIAVSNPSTLSVDNLLEYKAIIIEGFSRSEEKQYAFNKWATLAYNALKGQLYSDKNISLFSSNTHSSVTAEKPSIHLMEEKIQTVLSEQTYSLLLYFVGEGNADSFTLNSSEHINFADLYQWFDQIQQSIPGELVVAYNASNYLSFIEPHDRFNNLSFSPGGDNSYMIAYSDLQLPFSSFPSCDISFSFYFWKNILYGLNLYDAIYNANNVMKYFNIQNACAYDANGDGINNDFQDESLMANLKIGFGVMLAESKPNIQSISPEQNLYGETSIHIWAKNITAISPIDKVNCMIIPPSTSHHENSMIELIKKDEQDKLYEGVLNGLIQKGQYDIIIYAKDDKGNISNPLKTVVFQNVSSQDFDLNSNGNVDLTDMIIALKIVSNVKNELDGVKYNRIGLVELIRMMKIIGTKEN
;
A
#
# COMPACT_ATOMS: atom_id res chain seq x y z
N LEU A 1 -14.72 -36.36 17.97
CA LEU A 1 -15.06 -35.12 17.22
C LEU A 1 -13.78 -34.58 16.63
N ILE A 2 -13.84 -33.87 15.50
CA ILE A 2 -12.68 -33.19 14.91
C ILE A 2 -13.07 -31.72 14.74
N THR A 3 -12.29 -30.84 15.34
CA THR A 3 -12.42 -29.39 15.23
C THR A 3 -11.12 -28.86 14.66
N ILE A 4 -11.17 -28.13 13.55
CA ILE A 4 -10.01 -27.43 12.98
C ILE A 4 -10.39 -25.96 12.90
N TYR A 5 -9.64 -25.11 13.58
CA TYR A 5 -9.89 -23.67 13.63
C TYR A 5 -8.67 -22.89 13.13
N ASP A 6 -8.86 -22.28 11.97
CA ASP A 6 -7.84 -21.57 11.21
C ASP A 6 -8.16 -20.08 11.21
N ALA A 7 -7.40 -19.32 12.00
CA ALA A 7 -7.64 -17.91 12.29
C ALA A 7 -6.48 -17.29 13.09
N CYS A 8 -6.34 -15.97 13.05
CA CYS A 8 -5.58 -15.26 14.07
C CYS A 8 -6.17 -15.51 15.46
N HIS A 9 -5.30 -15.71 16.46
CA HIS A 9 -5.66 -16.02 17.84
C HIS A 9 -6.44 -17.34 17.98
N SER A 10 -6.26 -18.30 17.06
CA SER A 10 -7.10 -19.51 17.02
C SER A 10 -7.02 -20.37 18.28
N GLY A 11 -5.86 -20.43 18.94
CA GLY A 11 -5.68 -21.06 20.25
C GLY A 11 -6.59 -20.53 21.36
N SER A 12 -7.20 -19.35 21.21
CA SER A 12 -8.20 -18.85 22.17
C SER A 12 -9.43 -19.76 22.27
N ILE A 13 -9.67 -20.63 21.28
CA ILE A 13 -10.77 -21.59 21.28
C ILE A 13 -10.65 -22.64 22.40
N PHE A 14 -9.44 -22.99 22.85
CA PHE A 14 -9.24 -23.96 23.94
C PHE A 14 -9.78 -23.45 25.28
N ASN A 15 -9.73 -22.13 25.51
CA ASN A 15 -10.35 -21.48 26.66
C ASN A 15 -11.90 -21.53 26.61
N ALA A 16 -12.48 -21.49 25.40
CA ALA A 16 -13.92 -21.48 25.17
C ALA A 16 -14.55 -22.88 25.09
N LEU A 17 -13.80 -23.90 24.63
CA LEU A 17 -14.30 -25.26 24.46
C LEU A 17 -14.25 -26.09 25.74
N GLN A 18 -15.34 -26.79 26.03
CA GLN A 18 -15.35 -27.93 26.95
C GLN A 18 -14.87 -29.18 26.21
N GLN A 19 -13.56 -29.28 26.04
CA GLN A 19 -12.89 -30.39 25.36
C GLN A 19 -13.06 -31.71 26.13
N LYS A 20 -12.81 -32.84 25.45
CA LYS A 20 -13.01 -34.20 25.96
C LYS A 20 -11.96 -35.13 25.35
N GLU A 21 -11.63 -36.21 26.07
CA GLU A 21 -10.69 -37.31 25.74
C GLU A 21 -10.92 -38.04 24.39
N ASN A 22 -11.86 -37.59 23.56
CA ASN A 22 -12.23 -38.17 22.27
C ASN A 22 -12.46 -37.07 21.19
N TRP A 23 -11.95 -35.87 21.42
CA TRP A 23 -12.13 -34.67 20.59
C TRP A 23 -10.76 -34.15 20.17
N ILE A 24 -10.39 -34.37 18.90
CA ILE A 24 -9.22 -33.75 18.30
C ILE A 24 -9.58 -32.29 18.00
N THR A 25 -8.83 -31.34 18.58
CA THR A 25 -8.94 -29.91 18.28
C THR A 25 -7.59 -29.41 17.80
N ILE A 26 -7.58 -28.87 16.58
CA ILE A 26 -6.40 -28.31 15.92
C ILE A 26 -6.61 -26.81 15.75
N THR A 27 -5.61 -26.02 16.09
CA THR A 27 -5.57 -24.58 15.82
C THR A 27 -4.37 -24.22 14.97
N SER A 28 -4.56 -23.26 14.07
CA SER A 28 -3.49 -22.72 13.21
C SER A 28 -2.41 -21.94 13.98
N SER A 29 -2.73 -21.42 15.16
CA SER A 29 -1.93 -20.46 15.93
C SER A 29 -2.27 -20.55 17.41
N THR A 30 -1.43 -20.00 18.29
CA THR A 30 -1.76 -19.83 19.71
C THR A 30 -2.78 -18.72 19.94
N GLU A 31 -3.31 -18.61 21.17
CA GLU A 31 -4.20 -17.51 21.57
C GLU A 31 -3.59 -16.10 21.41
N ASN A 32 -2.25 -15.97 21.43
CA ASN A 32 -1.56 -14.68 21.37
C ASN A 32 -0.91 -14.38 20.01
N GLU A 33 -1.03 -15.28 19.03
CA GLU A 33 -0.39 -15.18 17.71
C GLU A 33 -1.39 -15.00 16.56
N LYS A 34 -0.91 -14.49 15.42
CA LYS A 34 -1.67 -14.50 14.17
C LYS A 34 -1.51 -15.83 13.43
N ALA A 35 -2.42 -16.10 12.49
CA ALA A 35 -2.23 -17.14 11.46
C ALA A 35 -1.72 -16.49 10.17
N TYR A 36 -0.88 -17.20 9.42
CA TYR A 36 -0.23 -16.68 8.21
C TYR A 36 -0.53 -17.55 6.98
N PHE A 37 -0.61 -16.85 5.85
CA PHE A 37 -0.96 -17.35 4.52
C PHE A 37 -0.26 -16.48 3.48
N ASP A 38 0.07 -17.05 2.32
CA ASP A 38 0.28 -16.34 1.07
C ASP A 38 -1.06 -16.14 0.30
N SER A 39 -1.00 -15.49 -0.87
CA SER A 39 -2.15 -15.19 -1.73
C SER A 39 -2.89 -16.41 -2.24
N ASP A 40 -2.14 -17.33 -2.82
CA ASP A 40 -2.67 -18.55 -3.42
C ASP A 40 -3.19 -19.51 -2.32
N GLY A 41 -2.87 -19.22 -1.05
CA GLY A 41 -3.11 -20.04 0.13
C GLY A 41 -2.13 -21.20 0.29
N PHE A 42 -1.31 -21.47 -0.74
CA PHE A 42 -0.43 -22.63 -0.89
C PHE A 42 0.71 -22.71 0.14
N ILE A 43 0.99 -21.62 0.85
CA ILE A 43 1.97 -21.58 1.95
C ILE A 43 1.28 -21.07 3.22
N SER A 44 0.39 -21.92 3.73
CA SER A 44 -0.29 -21.76 5.01
C SER A 44 -0.35 -23.09 5.75
N PHE A 45 -0.44 -23.05 7.09
CA PHE A 45 -0.60 -24.26 7.90
C PHE A 45 -1.78 -25.11 7.43
N SER A 46 -2.95 -24.50 7.21
CA SER A 46 -4.13 -25.26 6.83
C SER A 46 -4.10 -25.78 5.40
N PHE A 47 -3.48 -25.09 4.43
CA PHE A 47 -3.30 -25.67 3.10
C PHE A 47 -2.41 -26.91 3.11
N LEU A 48 -1.26 -26.84 3.80
CA LEU A 48 -0.36 -27.99 3.95
C LEU A 48 -1.10 -29.14 4.65
N PHE A 49 -1.84 -28.84 5.71
CA PHE A 49 -2.62 -29.83 6.45
C PHE A 49 -3.68 -30.50 5.57
N TRP A 50 -4.49 -29.71 4.85
CA TRP A 50 -5.53 -30.25 3.97
C TRP A 50 -4.96 -31.00 2.76
N THR A 51 -3.79 -30.60 2.26
CA THR A 51 -3.05 -31.33 1.21
C THR A 51 -2.60 -32.70 1.72
N HIS A 52 -1.97 -32.78 2.89
CA HIS A 52 -1.57 -34.03 3.51
C HIS A 52 -2.76 -34.95 3.87
N ILE A 53 -3.87 -34.38 4.33
CA ILE A 53 -5.14 -35.11 4.51
C ILE A 53 -5.66 -35.64 3.17
N SER A 54 -5.62 -34.86 2.08
CA SER A 54 -6.05 -35.30 0.74
C SER A 54 -5.15 -36.39 0.15
N ASN A 55 -3.87 -36.42 0.54
CA ASN A 55 -2.93 -37.50 0.19
C ASN A 55 -3.13 -38.74 1.08
N GLY A 56 -4.11 -38.73 1.99
CA GLY A 56 -4.52 -39.88 2.79
C GLY A 56 -3.63 -40.17 4.00
N LEU A 57 -2.93 -39.14 4.52
CA LEU A 57 -2.21 -39.25 5.79
C LEU A 57 -3.17 -39.18 7.00
N SER A 58 -2.74 -39.72 8.14
CA SER A 58 -3.46 -39.55 9.41
C SER A 58 -3.41 -38.10 9.88
N ILE A 59 -4.30 -37.72 10.81
CA ILE A 59 -4.36 -36.35 11.32
C ILE A 59 -3.05 -35.96 12.04
N LYS A 60 -2.38 -36.89 12.75
CA LYS A 60 -1.05 -36.61 13.33
C LYS A 60 0.01 -36.40 12.25
N GLU A 61 0.09 -37.27 11.24
CA GLU A 61 1.06 -37.10 10.16
C GLU A 61 0.85 -35.78 9.41
N ALA A 62 -0.40 -35.46 9.05
CA ALA A 62 -0.74 -34.21 8.38
C ALA A 62 -0.43 -32.97 9.24
N PHE A 63 -0.75 -33.00 10.53
CA PHE A 63 -0.37 -31.94 11.48
C PHE A 63 1.14 -31.79 11.57
N HIS A 64 1.85 -32.88 11.81
CA HIS A 64 3.30 -32.93 12.01
C HIS A 64 4.08 -32.47 10.77
N PHE A 65 3.73 -32.89 9.55
CA PHE A 65 4.39 -32.39 8.34
C PHE A 65 4.13 -30.90 8.11
N SER A 66 2.88 -30.46 8.26
CA SER A 66 2.50 -29.02 8.20
C SER A 66 3.21 -28.18 9.28
N GLN A 67 3.58 -28.81 10.39
CA GLN A 67 4.36 -28.16 11.44
C GLN A 67 5.87 -28.21 11.16
N GLN A 68 6.43 -29.30 10.62
CA GLN A 68 7.84 -29.37 10.23
C GLN A 68 8.18 -28.42 9.07
N SER A 69 7.17 -27.99 8.30
CA SER A 69 7.24 -26.82 7.41
C SER A 69 7.58 -25.49 8.10
N LYS A 70 7.78 -25.46 9.43
CA LYS A 70 8.48 -24.41 10.22
C LYS A 70 9.85 -23.97 9.65
N HIS A 71 10.41 -24.68 8.67
CA HIS A 71 11.64 -24.33 7.95
C HIS A 71 11.44 -23.77 6.54
N ILE A 72 10.21 -23.72 6.01
CA ILE A 72 9.90 -23.21 4.65
C ILE A 72 9.82 -21.68 4.65
N ILE A 73 9.24 -21.13 5.71
CA ILE A 73 9.30 -19.72 6.14
C ILE A 73 9.99 -19.75 7.53
N ASP A 74 10.58 -18.64 7.99
CA ASP A 74 11.09 -18.54 9.37
C ASP A 74 9.94 -18.43 10.42
N LEU A 75 9.09 -19.46 10.50
CA LEU A 75 7.88 -19.53 11.32
C LEU A 75 8.18 -19.76 12.81
N LYS A 76 9.14 -19.02 13.36
CA LYS A 76 9.30 -18.79 14.81
C LYS A 76 8.16 -17.92 15.39
N GLN A 77 7.03 -17.82 14.69
CA GLN A 77 5.97 -16.79 14.81
C GLN A 77 4.54 -17.34 14.74
N GLN A 78 4.38 -18.63 14.42
CA GLN A 78 3.09 -19.32 14.36
C GLN A 78 3.27 -20.73 14.91
N HIS A 79 2.73 -20.97 16.10
CA HIS A 79 2.75 -22.29 16.71
C HIS A 79 1.35 -22.90 16.60
N PRO A 80 1.06 -23.69 15.54
CA PRO A 80 -0.19 -24.44 15.47
C PRO A 80 -0.21 -25.46 16.61
N GLN A 81 -1.40 -25.74 17.13
CA GLN A 81 -1.58 -26.55 18.32
C GLN A 81 -2.52 -27.72 18.02
N LEU A 82 -2.28 -28.86 18.66
CA LEU A 82 -3.15 -30.02 18.65
C LEU A 82 -3.33 -30.48 20.10
N ASP A 83 -4.59 -30.49 20.55
CA ASP A 83 -5.03 -31.20 21.75
C ASP A 83 -5.93 -32.34 21.26
N ASP A 84 -5.61 -33.59 21.61
CA ASP A 84 -6.51 -34.73 21.39
C ASP A 84 -6.82 -35.59 22.62
N ASN A 85 -6.24 -35.26 23.77
CA ASN A 85 -6.49 -35.90 25.06
C ASN A 85 -7.46 -35.09 25.98
N GLY A 86 -7.68 -33.80 25.72
CA GLY A 86 -8.56 -32.89 26.45
C GLY A 86 -7.97 -32.22 27.70
N ASP A 87 -6.66 -32.30 27.93
CA ASP A 87 -5.98 -31.71 29.09
C ASP A 87 -5.57 -30.24 28.91
N ARG A 88 -5.71 -29.69 27.68
CA ARG A 88 -5.37 -28.31 27.26
C ARG A 88 -3.87 -27.97 27.34
N GLN A 89 -3.03 -29.00 27.32
CA GLN A 89 -1.63 -28.90 26.91
C GLN A 89 -1.55 -29.16 25.39
N TYR A 90 -0.35 -29.05 24.84
CA TYR A 90 -0.11 -29.08 23.39
C TYR A 90 1.21 -29.83 23.12
N LEU A 91 1.35 -30.99 23.74
CA LEU A 91 2.62 -31.71 23.92
C LEU A 91 2.67 -32.92 22.99
N GLU A 92 3.06 -32.71 21.73
CA GLU A 92 3.19 -33.81 20.77
C GLU A 92 4.10 -34.94 21.27
N CYS A 93 3.63 -36.18 21.15
CA CYS A 93 4.49 -37.33 21.43
C CYS A 93 5.62 -37.43 20.38
N GLU A 94 6.86 -37.10 20.74
CA GLU A 94 8.05 -37.03 19.84
C GLU A 94 8.47 -38.36 19.19
N THR A 95 7.85 -39.49 19.54
CA THR A 95 8.19 -40.83 19.01
C THR A 95 6.93 -41.64 18.70
N PRO A 96 7.04 -42.73 17.90
CA PRO A 96 5.99 -43.74 17.79
C PRO A 96 5.78 -44.40 19.15
N VAL A 97 4.71 -43.98 19.83
CA VAL A 97 4.44 -44.31 21.22
C VAL A 97 4.05 -45.79 21.33
N ASN A 98 4.70 -46.54 22.23
CA ASN A 98 4.16 -47.84 22.64
C ASN A 98 2.88 -47.56 23.46
N ASP A 99 1.77 -48.27 23.19
CA ASP A 99 0.38 -47.96 23.62
C ASP A 99 0.16 -47.44 25.06
N ASN A 100 1.08 -47.71 26.00
CA ASN A 100 0.97 -47.32 27.41
C ASN A 100 1.40 -45.87 27.72
N ASP A 101 2.29 -45.25 26.94
CA ASP A 101 2.68 -43.82 27.13
C ASP A 101 1.69 -42.85 26.42
N CYS A 102 0.69 -43.40 25.72
CA CYS A 102 -0.29 -42.70 24.88
C CYS A 102 -1.31 -41.84 25.67
N GLN A 103 -1.24 -41.81 27.01
CA GLN A 103 -2.19 -41.14 27.89
C GLN A 103 -1.71 -39.79 28.44
N SER A 104 -0.50 -39.33 28.07
CA SER A 104 0.12 -38.12 28.65
C SER A 104 0.80 -37.21 27.62
N CYS A 105 0.44 -37.33 26.34
CA CYS A 105 0.94 -36.50 25.25
C CYS A 105 -0.07 -36.49 24.08
N ASP A 106 0.03 -35.48 23.24
CA ASP A 106 -0.92 -35.21 22.16
C ASP A 106 -0.55 -35.88 20.83
N GLY A 107 -1.59 -36.06 20.02
CA GLY A 107 -1.56 -36.65 18.70
C GLY A 107 -1.77 -38.17 18.71
N CYS A 108 -2.06 -38.78 19.87
CA CYS A 108 -2.15 -40.23 19.98
C CYS A 108 -3.49 -40.78 19.43
N LEU A 109 -4.58 -40.02 19.57
CA LEU A 109 -5.86 -40.27 18.90
C LEU A 109 -5.78 -39.87 17.42
N ALA A 110 -5.09 -38.78 17.10
CA ALA A 110 -4.88 -38.25 15.75
C ALA A 110 -4.00 -39.16 14.88
N GLN A 111 -3.08 -39.94 15.46
CA GLN A 111 -2.25 -40.92 14.74
C GLN A 111 -3.07 -42.03 14.07
N ASN A 112 -4.22 -42.36 14.65
CA ASN A 112 -5.11 -43.42 14.19
C ASN A 112 -6.42 -42.89 13.58
N THR A 113 -6.59 -41.56 13.52
CA THR A 113 -7.77 -40.90 12.96
C THR A 113 -7.46 -40.27 11.61
N TYR A 114 -8.40 -40.43 10.67
CA TYR A 114 -8.32 -39.90 9.31
C TYR A 114 -9.56 -39.04 9.04
N ILE A 115 -9.43 -38.05 8.16
CA ILE A 115 -10.58 -37.31 7.62
C ILE A 115 -10.95 -37.94 6.28
N GLY A 116 -12.15 -38.51 6.19
CA GLY A 116 -12.53 -39.36 5.06
C GLY A 116 -11.99 -40.80 5.21
N ASN A 117 -11.77 -41.49 4.09
CA ASN A 117 -11.52 -42.94 4.06
C ASN A 117 -10.05 -43.35 4.25
N GLY A 118 -9.10 -42.41 4.44
CA GLY A 118 -7.66 -42.73 4.51
C GLY A 118 -7.09 -43.36 3.23
N LEU A 119 -7.75 -43.16 2.09
CA LEU A 119 -7.28 -43.65 0.79
C LEU A 119 -6.15 -42.74 0.32
N LYS A 120 -4.93 -43.26 0.21
CA LYS A 120 -3.80 -42.49 -0.31
C LYS A 120 -4.00 -42.15 -1.79
N SER A 121 -3.97 -40.86 -2.10
CA SER A 121 -3.89 -40.36 -3.47
C SER A 121 -2.45 -40.56 -3.96
N TYR A 122 -2.26 -41.08 -5.18
CA TYR A 122 -0.96 -41.62 -5.61
C TYR A 122 0.03 -40.61 -6.20
N ILE A 123 -0.23 -39.31 -6.06
CA ILE A 123 0.83 -38.31 -6.27
C ILE A 123 1.93 -38.59 -5.24
N ASN A 124 3.16 -38.75 -5.73
CA ASN A 124 4.29 -39.16 -4.92
C ASN A 124 4.64 -38.05 -3.90
N ASP A 125 4.36 -38.28 -2.61
CA ASP A 125 4.60 -37.40 -1.44
C ASP A 125 6.08 -36.95 -1.25
N SER A 126 6.98 -37.20 -2.22
CA SER A 126 8.42 -36.99 -2.11
C SER A 126 9.11 -36.79 -3.48
N PHE A 127 8.68 -35.81 -4.28
CA PHE A 127 9.54 -35.35 -5.38
C PHE A 127 10.76 -34.57 -4.85
N SER A 128 11.90 -34.72 -5.53
CA SER A 128 13.20 -34.25 -5.02
C SER A 128 13.60 -32.95 -5.71
N ILE A 129 13.48 -31.82 -5.01
CA ILE A 129 14.19 -30.61 -5.44
C ILE A 129 15.69 -30.92 -5.56
N VAL A 130 16.29 -30.40 -6.62
CA VAL A 130 17.73 -30.15 -6.69
C VAL A 130 17.90 -28.75 -7.28
N VAL A 131 17.69 -27.72 -6.45
CA VAL A 131 18.33 -26.42 -6.66
C VAL A 131 19.82 -26.71 -6.84
N SER A 132 20.47 -26.05 -7.80
CA SER A 132 21.76 -26.46 -8.34
C SER A 132 22.93 -26.22 -7.37
N GLU A 133 23.00 -27.09 -6.36
CA GLU A 133 23.92 -27.10 -5.21
C GLU A 133 23.75 -25.88 -4.28
N ASN A 134 24.23 -26.01 -3.04
CA ASN A 134 24.34 -24.89 -2.10
C ASN A 134 25.48 -23.97 -2.57
N LYS A 135 25.22 -23.23 -3.64
CA LYS A 135 26.24 -22.50 -4.41
C LYS A 135 26.29 -21.05 -3.97
N THR A 136 27.45 -20.60 -3.47
CA THR A 136 27.74 -19.16 -3.33
C THR A 136 27.77 -18.50 -4.70
N ILE A 137 27.06 -17.39 -4.86
CA ILE A 137 26.99 -16.60 -6.09
C ILE A 137 27.45 -15.18 -5.78
N SER A 138 28.40 -14.68 -6.58
CA SER A 138 29.15 -13.44 -6.33
C SER A 138 29.32 -12.54 -7.55
N GLU A 139 28.73 -12.89 -8.71
CA GLU A 139 28.91 -12.14 -9.97
C GLU A 139 27.63 -12.02 -10.83
N THR A 140 26.49 -12.62 -10.41
CA THR A 140 25.23 -12.62 -11.19
C THR A 140 23.99 -12.49 -10.30
N ASN A 141 23.11 -11.54 -10.64
CA ASN A 141 21.77 -11.38 -10.06
C ASN A 141 20.78 -12.51 -10.46
N GLN A 142 21.12 -13.27 -11.51
CA GLN A 142 20.31 -14.37 -12.02
C GLN A 142 20.76 -15.74 -11.53
N ILE A 143 19.79 -16.54 -11.11
CA ILE A 143 19.98 -17.94 -10.68
C ILE A 143 19.12 -18.88 -11.51
N LYS A 144 19.63 -20.09 -11.74
CA LYS A 144 18.86 -21.17 -12.34
C LYS A 144 18.24 -22.04 -11.24
N ILE A 145 16.92 -22.08 -11.17
CA ILE A 145 16.18 -22.98 -10.28
C ILE A 145 15.85 -24.26 -11.05
N SER A 146 15.81 -25.39 -10.34
CA SER A 146 15.66 -26.72 -10.93
C SER A 146 14.97 -27.68 -9.96
N ALA A 147 13.97 -28.41 -10.45
CA ALA A 147 13.23 -29.40 -9.68
C ALA A 147 13.23 -30.74 -10.43
N ARG A 148 13.46 -31.85 -9.70
CA ARG A 148 13.62 -33.19 -10.27
C ARG A 148 12.56 -34.14 -9.70
N ASN A 149 12.38 -35.27 -10.40
CA ASN A 149 11.53 -36.37 -9.97
C ASN A 149 10.05 -35.98 -9.76
N ILE A 150 9.58 -34.91 -10.42
CA ILE A 150 8.16 -34.51 -10.42
C ILE A 150 7.43 -35.51 -11.32
N ILE A 151 6.88 -36.56 -10.71
CA ILE A 151 6.25 -37.70 -11.39
C ILE A 151 4.82 -37.83 -10.89
N ILE A 152 3.87 -37.78 -11.82
CA ILE A 152 2.47 -38.14 -11.59
C ILE A 152 2.30 -39.65 -11.86
N SER A 153 1.50 -40.33 -11.04
CA SER A 153 1.20 -41.78 -11.17
C SER A 153 0.11 -42.10 -12.19
N ASP A 154 -0.82 -41.17 -12.35
CA ASP A 154 -2.02 -41.29 -13.16
C ASP A 154 -1.83 -40.60 -14.52
N ASN A 155 -2.76 -40.78 -15.44
CA ASN A 155 -2.73 -40.10 -16.75
C ASN A 155 -3.19 -38.63 -16.67
N THR A 156 -2.76 -37.88 -15.65
CA THR A 156 -3.02 -36.44 -15.49
C THR A 156 -1.77 -35.63 -15.84
N GLU A 157 -1.97 -34.40 -16.32
CA GLU A 157 -0.87 -33.54 -16.77
C GLU A 157 -0.44 -32.59 -15.66
N ILE A 158 0.84 -32.22 -15.63
CA ILE A 158 1.37 -31.19 -14.72
C ILE A 158 0.95 -29.83 -15.30
N ALA A 159 0.04 -29.13 -14.63
CA ALA A 159 -0.50 -27.86 -15.08
C ALA A 159 0.43 -26.67 -14.75
N GLN A 160 1.18 -26.76 -13.65
CA GLN A 160 2.14 -25.73 -13.23
C GLN A 160 3.24 -26.32 -12.36
N VAL A 161 4.45 -25.77 -12.46
CA VAL A 161 5.50 -25.92 -11.44
C VAL A 161 6.02 -24.51 -11.15
N LYS A 162 5.92 -24.03 -9.91
CA LYS A 162 6.29 -22.66 -9.53
C LYS A 162 7.28 -22.70 -8.37
N ALA A 163 8.39 -21.98 -8.51
CA ALA A 163 9.33 -21.74 -7.44
C ALA A 163 8.97 -20.45 -6.69
N ILE A 164 8.97 -20.51 -5.36
CA ILE A 164 8.76 -19.36 -4.47
C ILE A 164 10.08 -19.06 -3.76
N ILE A 165 10.50 -17.80 -3.78
CA ILE A 165 11.75 -17.30 -3.26
C ILE A 165 11.47 -16.40 -2.06
N PHE A 166 12.13 -16.69 -0.94
CA PHE A 166 12.09 -15.89 0.29
C PHE A 166 13.43 -15.16 0.45
N PRO A 167 13.49 -13.83 0.25
CA PRO A 167 14.73 -13.07 0.33
C PRO A 167 15.34 -12.98 1.75
N PRO A 168 16.65 -12.68 1.86
CA PRO A 168 17.28 -12.34 3.14
C PRO A 168 16.52 -11.22 3.83
N GLY A 169 16.31 -11.35 5.14
CA GLY A 169 15.56 -10.36 5.92
C GLY A 169 14.04 -10.37 5.73
N PHE A 170 13.49 -11.20 4.81
CA PHE A 170 12.05 -11.43 4.75
C PHE A 170 11.54 -11.98 6.08
N ASN A 171 10.59 -11.27 6.68
CA ASN A 171 10.07 -11.58 8.01
C ASN A 171 8.62 -11.09 8.12
N SER A 172 7.69 -12.02 8.35
CA SER A 172 6.26 -11.77 8.45
C SER A 172 5.88 -10.79 9.58
N PHE A 173 6.69 -10.65 10.63
CA PHE A 173 6.42 -9.72 11.74
C PHE A 173 6.36 -8.24 11.32
N TYR A 174 7.01 -7.83 10.22
CA TYR A 174 6.96 -6.44 9.74
C TYR A 174 5.64 -6.10 9.05
N TYR A 175 4.88 -7.11 8.60
CA TYR A 175 3.64 -6.91 7.86
C TYR A 175 2.43 -7.12 8.78
N TYR A 176 1.74 -6.02 9.11
CA TYR A 176 0.45 -6.10 9.80
C TYR A 176 -0.67 -6.68 8.92
N GLN A 177 -0.42 -6.79 7.61
CA GLN A 177 -1.31 -7.19 6.53
C GLN A 177 -0.99 -8.62 6.05
N PRO A 178 -1.97 -9.40 5.57
CA PRO A 178 -1.71 -10.62 4.80
C PRO A 178 -0.83 -10.36 3.57
N ILE A 179 -0.09 -11.39 3.12
CA ILE A 179 0.77 -11.32 1.94
C ILE A 179 -0.02 -11.81 0.72
N LEU A 180 0.05 -11.07 -0.39
CA LEU A 180 -0.66 -11.32 -1.65
C LEU A 180 0.21 -11.74 -2.84
N ASP A 181 1.53 -11.82 -2.69
CA ASP A 181 2.42 -12.55 -3.59
C ASP A 181 3.82 -12.59 -2.98
N LEU A 182 4.61 -13.58 -3.39
CA LEU A 182 6.02 -13.67 -3.05
C LEU A 182 6.87 -13.74 -4.33
N PRO A 183 8.12 -13.24 -4.29
CA PRO A 183 9.01 -13.30 -5.44
C PRO A 183 9.11 -14.74 -5.94
N SER A 184 8.83 -14.96 -7.23
CA SER A 184 8.61 -16.31 -7.75
C SER A 184 8.93 -16.44 -9.23
N VAL A 185 9.07 -17.68 -9.70
CA VAL A 185 9.30 -18.01 -11.12
C VAL A 185 8.62 -19.33 -11.47
N ASP A 186 7.90 -19.37 -12.60
CA ASP A 186 7.41 -20.63 -13.18
C ASP A 186 8.57 -21.43 -13.79
N LEU A 187 8.63 -22.72 -13.47
CA LEU A 187 9.60 -23.65 -14.02
C LEU A 187 8.99 -24.39 -15.22
N THR A 188 9.69 -24.40 -16.34
CA THR A 188 9.24 -25.05 -17.58
C THR A 188 9.77 -26.48 -17.67
N PRO A 189 9.05 -27.43 -18.32
CA PRO A 189 9.53 -28.78 -18.51
C PRO A 189 10.76 -28.79 -19.44
N SER A 190 11.81 -29.47 -18.99
CA SER A 190 13.06 -29.64 -19.73
C SER A 190 12.99 -30.84 -20.69
N LEU A 191 14.08 -31.13 -21.41
CA LEU A 191 14.20 -32.25 -22.35
C LEU A 191 14.17 -33.66 -21.71
N ASN A 192 13.90 -33.78 -20.40
CA ASN A 192 13.81 -35.04 -19.68
C ASN A 192 12.53 -35.05 -18.82
N ASP A 193 11.76 -36.13 -18.88
CA ASP A 193 10.52 -36.27 -18.12
C ASP A 193 10.74 -36.08 -16.61
N GLY A 194 9.84 -35.32 -15.96
CA GLY A 194 9.92 -35.01 -14.54
C GLY A 194 11.07 -34.06 -14.13
N PHE A 195 11.74 -33.41 -15.09
CA PHE A 195 12.71 -32.35 -14.84
C PHE A 195 12.19 -30.98 -15.28
N TYR A 196 12.17 -30.02 -14.36
CA TYR A 196 11.65 -28.67 -14.57
C TYR A 196 12.71 -27.62 -14.21
N GLU A 197 12.82 -26.56 -15.01
CA GLU A 197 13.85 -25.53 -14.89
C GLU A 197 13.36 -24.12 -15.23
N GLY A 198 13.94 -23.10 -14.59
CA GLY A 198 13.59 -21.70 -14.78
C GLY A 198 14.69 -20.78 -14.25
N PHE A 199 14.61 -19.50 -14.59
CA PHE A 199 15.61 -18.49 -14.21
C PHE A 199 14.97 -17.34 -13.45
N TYR A 200 15.47 -17.08 -12.23
CA TYR A 200 15.01 -15.98 -11.39
C TYR A 200 16.11 -14.92 -11.31
N SER A 201 15.78 -13.68 -11.69
CA SER A 201 16.76 -12.60 -11.96
C SER A 201 16.89 -11.54 -10.86
N ASN A 202 16.21 -11.72 -9.72
CA ASN A 202 16.12 -10.72 -8.65
C ASN A 202 16.75 -11.24 -7.34
N ILE A 203 18.04 -11.61 -7.43
CA ILE A 203 18.91 -11.98 -6.29
C ILE A 203 19.94 -10.84 -6.10
N VAL A 204 19.65 -9.94 -5.17
CA VAL A 204 20.24 -8.58 -5.07
C VAL A 204 20.32 -8.04 -3.62
N GLU A 205 20.22 -8.91 -2.62
CA GLU A 205 20.63 -8.62 -1.24
C GLU A 205 21.50 -9.80 -0.76
N ASN A 206 22.52 -9.52 0.03
CA ASN A 206 23.45 -10.56 0.51
C ASN A 206 22.85 -11.31 1.72
N GLY A 207 23.05 -12.64 1.76
CA GLY A 207 22.54 -13.51 2.82
C GLY A 207 21.95 -14.83 2.32
N ILE A 208 21.07 -15.44 3.12
CA ILE A 208 20.44 -16.72 2.81
C ILE A 208 19.05 -16.50 2.23
N TYR A 209 18.85 -16.90 0.98
CA TYR A 209 17.53 -17.08 0.38
C TYR A 209 17.01 -18.47 0.70
N ASN A 210 15.72 -18.59 1.04
CA ASN A 210 15.03 -19.89 1.06
C ASN A 210 14.24 -20.04 -0.24
N ILE A 211 14.19 -21.25 -0.79
CA ILE A 211 13.53 -21.57 -2.06
C ILE A 211 12.65 -22.80 -1.85
N LEU A 212 11.37 -22.65 -2.21
CA LEU A 212 10.37 -23.71 -2.25
C LEU A 212 9.96 -23.95 -3.70
N VAL A 213 9.58 -25.17 -4.08
CA VAL A 213 8.88 -25.43 -5.35
C VAL A 213 7.64 -26.25 -5.05
N TYR A 214 6.52 -25.84 -5.64
CA TYR A 214 5.33 -26.67 -5.73
C TYR A 214 5.08 -27.12 -7.18
N ALA A 215 4.46 -28.28 -7.33
CA ALA A 215 3.95 -28.79 -8.59
C ALA A 215 2.44 -29.01 -8.45
N LYS A 216 1.67 -28.60 -9.46
CA LYS A 216 0.21 -28.66 -9.50
C LYS A 216 -0.25 -29.44 -10.73
N ASP A 217 -1.16 -30.39 -10.54
CA ASP A 217 -1.72 -31.18 -11.65
C ASP A 217 -2.97 -30.52 -12.29
N SER A 218 -3.42 -31.09 -13.40
CA SER A 218 -4.61 -30.65 -14.15
C SER A 218 -5.92 -30.73 -13.35
N ASN A 219 -5.95 -31.47 -12.24
CA ASN A 219 -7.11 -31.59 -11.35
C ASN A 219 -7.05 -30.59 -10.18
N GLY A 220 -5.94 -29.87 -10.03
CA GLY A 220 -5.70 -28.92 -8.94
C GLY A 220 -5.07 -29.54 -7.69
N ASN A 221 -4.67 -30.82 -7.71
CA ASN A 221 -3.86 -31.40 -6.66
C ASN A 221 -2.47 -30.75 -6.66
N ILE A 222 -1.88 -30.56 -5.47
CA ILE A 222 -0.57 -29.92 -5.32
C ILE A 222 0.35 -30.82 -4.50
N ALA A 223 1.61 -30.90 -4.91
CA ALA A 223 2.70 -31.44 -4.11
C ALA A 223 3.74 -30.34 -3.86
N VAL A 224 4.33 -30.32 -2.67
CA VAL A 224 5.27 -29.29 -2.20
C VAL A 224 6.59 -29.95 -1.82
N SER A 225 7.70 -29.28 -2.10
CA SER A 225 9.04 -29.77 -1.79
C SER A 225 9.45 -29.58 -0.32
N ASN A 226 10.51 -30.27 0.09
CA ASN A 226 11.37 -29.74 1.15
C ASN A 226 11.96 -28.38 0.73
N PRO A 227 12.20 -27.43 1.65
CA PRO A 227 12.88 -26.18 1.33
C PRO A 227 14.35 -26.42 0.98
N SER A 228 14.90 -25.56 0.13
CA SER A 228 16.31 -25.49 -0.21
C SER A 228 16.84 -24.09 0.09
N THR A 229 18.15 -23.94 0.33
CA THR A 229 18.76 -22.66 0.69
C THR A 229 19.87 -22.28 -0.29
N LEU A 230 19.97 -20.98 -0.58
CA LEU A 230 21.01 -20.38 -1.41
C LEU A 230 21.73 -19.31 -0.59
N SER A 231 23.04 -19.48 -0.38
CA SER A 231 23.90 -18.43 0.20
C SER A 231 24.36 -17.49 -0.90
N VAL A 232 24.20 -16.20 -0.69
CA VAL A 232 24.52 -15.14 -1.65
C VAL A 232 25.48 -14.18 -0.98
N ASP A 233 26.70 -14.08 -1.53
CA ASP A 233 27.82 -13.41 -0.89
C ASP A 233 28.60 -12.58 -1.93
N ASN A 234 28.69 -11.27 -1.70
CA ASN A 234 29.33 -10.25 -2.54
C ASN A 234 28.58 -9.92 -3.86
N LEU A 235 27.25 -9.99 -3.89
CA LEU A 235 26.48 -9.42 -5.01
C LEU A 235 26.25 -7.91 -4.89
N LEU A 236 25.99 -7.33 -6.07
CA LEU A 236 25.45 -6.00 -6.32
C LEU A 236 24.10 -5.82 -5.61
N GLU A 237 23.96 -4.74 -4.85
CA GLU A 237 22.77 -4.54 -3.99
C GLU A 237 21.82 -3.46 -4.51
N TYR A 238 20.52 -3.61 -4.25
CA TYR A 238 19.55 -2.51 -4.38
C TYR A 238 19.85 -1.40 -3.37
N LYS A 239 19.90 -0.14 -3.81
CA LYS A 239 20.12 1.03 -2.94
C LYS A 239 19.09 2.13 -3.20
N ALA A 240 18.84 2.92 -2.17
CA ALA A 240 17.95 4.07 -2.22
C ALA A 240 18.59 5.29 -1.53
N ILE A 241 18.37 6.47 -2.10
CA ILE A 241 18.70 7.76 -1.49
C ILE A 241 17.43 8.61 -1.48
N ILE A 242 17.01 9.05 -0.29
CA ILE A 242 15.89 9.96 -0.09
C ILE A 242 16.49 11.33 0.27
N ILE A 243 16.10 12.39 -0.45
CA ILE A 243 16.61 13.75 -0.29
C ILE A 243 15.43 14.67 0.04
N GLU A 244 15.31 15.04 1.32
CA GLU A 244 14.36 16.05 1.80
C GLU A 244 15.00 17.45 1.81
N GLY A 245 14.60 18.32 0.88
CA GLY A 245 15.28 19.58 0.61
C GLY A 245 14.38 20.82 0.65
N PHE A 246 14.67 21.78 1.53
CA PHE A 246 13.86 22.98 1.71
C PHE A 246 14.65 24.15 2.31
N SER A 247 14.17 25.36 2.06
CA SER A 247 14.82 26.60 2.49
C SER A 247 14.59 26.89 3.99
N ARG A 248 13.33 27.00 4.45
CA ARG A 248 12.95 27.11 5.87
C ARG A 248 11.44 27.09 6.22
N SER A 249 10.56 26.64 5.32
CA SER A 249 9.10 26.82 5.47
C SER A 249 8.45 25.79 6.43
N GLU A 250 8.29 26.16 7.71
CA GLU A 250 7.79 25.28 8.79
C GLU A 250 6.48 24.52 8.45
N GLU A 251 5.53 25.15 7.75
CA GLU A 251 4.26 24.52 7.37
C GLU A 251 4.42 23.37 6.36
N LYS A 252 5.32 23.51 5.38
CA LYS A 252 5.57 22.49 4.35
C LYS A 252 6.54 21.41 4.82
N GLN A 253 7.45 21.78 5.72
CA GLN A 253 8.44 20.92 6.35
C GLN A 253 7.82 19.66 6.99
N TYR A 254 6.61 19.77 7.56
CA TYR A 254 5.88 18.60 8.09
C TYR A 254 5.43 17.64 6.97
N ALA A 255 4.97 18.16 5.84
CA ALA A 255 4.47 17.37 4.72
C ALA A 255 5.62 16.61 4.02
N PHE A 256 6.72 17.30 3.72
CA PHE A 256 7.94 16.70 3.19
C PHE A 256 8.47 15.58 4.10
N ASN A 257 8.56 15.83 5.41
CA ASN A 257 9.01 14.85 6.40
C ASN A 257 8.14 13.59 6.41
N LYS A 258 6.82 13.76 6.32
CA LYS A 258 5.84 12.67 6.25
C LYS A 258 6.01 11.83 4.98
N TRP A 259 6.23 12.47 3.82
CA TRP A 259 6.42 11.75 2.55
C TRP A 259 7.78 11.05 2.47
N ALA A 260 8.86 11.67 2.95
CA ALA A 260 10.18 11.03 3.07
C ALA A 260 10.13 9.81 4.01
N THR A 261 9.46 9.94 5.17
CA THR A 261 9.27 8.82 6.11
C THR A 261 8.39 7.70 5.53
N LEU A 262 7.37 8.05 4.74
CA LEU A 262 6.53 7.06 4.06
C LEU A 262 7.32 6.29 2.98
N ALA A 263 8.15 6.98 2.19
CA ALA A 263 9.03 6.35 1.21
C ALA A 263 10.03 5.39 1.87
N TYR A 264 10.68 5.81 2.97
CA TYR A 264 11.54 4.92 3.76
C TYR A 264 10.80 3.65 4.20
N ASN A 265 9.62 3.81 4.79
CA ASN A 265 8.81 2.68 5.27
C ASN A 265 8.32 1.76 4.13
N ALA A 266 8.03 2.32 2.95
CA ALA A 266 7.68 1.53 1.76
C ALA A 266 8.86 0.66 1.30
N LEU A 267 10.08 1.22 1.26
CA LEU A 267 11.30 0.51 0.89
C LEU A 267 11.67 -0.57 1.91
N LYS A 268 11.52 -0.29 3.22
CA LYS A 268 11.62 -1.30 4.28
C LYS A 268 10.63 -2.44 4.08
N GLY A 269 9.38 -2.13 3.69
CA GLY A 269 8.37 -3.13 3.35
C GLY A 269 8.68 -3.93 2.08
N GLN A 270 9.45 -3.36 1.15
CA GLN A 270 9.99 -4.06 -0.03
C GLN A 270 11.43 -4.60 0.20
N LEU A 271 11.76 -4.86 1.47
CA LEU A 271 12.96 -5.54 1.97
C LEU A 271 14.32 -4.86 1.71
N TYR A 272 14.34 -3.55 1.44
CA TYR A 272 15.61 -2.80 1.50
C TYR A 272 16.18 -2.84 2.94
N SER A 273 17.44 -3.23 3.07
CA SER A 273 18.16 -3.18 4.35
C SER A 273 18.48 -1.73 4.76
N ASP A 274 18.57 -1.41 6.07
CA ASP A 274 18.70 -0.01 6.53
C ASP A 274 20.02 0.65 6.11
N LYS A 275 21.08 -0.16 5.94
CA LYS A 275 22.36 0.29 5.33
C LYS A 275 22.21 0.75 3.87
N ASN A 276 21.19 0.26 3.17
CA ASN A 276 20.96 0.46 1.75
C ASN A 276 19.95 1.58 1.47
N ILE A 277 19.35 2.20 2.51
CA ILE A 277 18.54 3.42 2.40
C ILE A 277 19.27 4.58 3.08
N SER A 278 19.79 5.52 2.31
CA SER A 278 20.36 6.77 2.83
C SER A 278 19.30 7.87 2.86
N LEU A 279 19.14 8.55 4.00
CA LEU A 279 18.18 9.64 4.16
C LEU A 279 18.92 10.95 4.44
N PHE A 280 18.86 11.87 3.49
CA PHE A 280 19.28 13.26 3.67
C PHE A 280 18.08 14.10 4.06
N SER A 281 18.08 14.68 5.27
CA SER A 281 17.06 15.62 5.71
C SER A 281 17.61 16.62 6.75
N SER A 282 17.06 17.84 6.73
CA SER A 282 17.25 18.81 7.83
C SER A 282 16.34 18.55 9.04
N ASN A 283 15.40 17.60 8.94
CA ASN A 283 14.47 17.21 10.01
C ASN A 283 15.01 16.11 10.92
N THR A 284 14.44 16.03 12.12
CA THR A 284 14.55 14.86 13.00
C THR A 284 13.46 13.84 12.63
N HIS A 285 13.84 12.66 12.13
CA HIS A 285 12.93 11.54 11.95
C HIS A 285 12.92 10.67 13.20
N SER A 286 11.75 10.13 13.58
CA SER A 286 11.58 9.36 14.83
C SER A 286 12.25 7.97 14.83
N SER A 287 12.59 7.47 13.65
CA SER A 287 12.84 6.03 13.42
C SER A 287 14.02 5.78 12.47
N VAL A 288 14.68 6.84 11.99
CA VAL A 288 15.75 6.80 10.98
C VAL A 288 16.77 7.87 11.33
N THR A 289 18.06 7.55 11.23
CA THR A 289 19.13 8.55 11.29
C THR A 289 19.22 9.27 9.95
N ALA A 290 18.99 10.59 9.95
CA ALA A 290 19.13 11.42 8.76
C ALA A 290 20.44 12.21 8.78
N GLU A 291 21.10 12.29 7.62
CA GLU A 291 22.24 13.19 7.37
C GLU A 291 21.72 14.54 6.86
N LYS A 292 22.45 15.64 7.08
CA LYS A 292 21.98 16.95 6.62
C LYS A 292 22.29 17.13 5.12
N PRO A 293 21.30 17.51 4.28
CA PRO A 293 21.51 17.66 2.85
C PRO A 293 22.49 18.81 2.56
N SER A 294 23.55 18.49 1.84
CA SER A 294 24.46 19.46 1.21
C SER A 294 24.96 18.92 -0.12
N ILE A 295 25.43 19.80 -1.01
CA ILE A 295 25.99 19.39 -2.31
C ILE A 295 27.14 18.40 -2.09
N HIS A 296 28.06 18.71 -1.17
CA HIS A 296 29.25 17.90 -0.90
C HIS A 296 28.93 16.48 -0.39
N LEU A 297 27.93 16.32 0.48
CA LEU A 297 27.54 15.00 0.99
C LEU A 297 26.78 14.19 -0.05
N MET A 298 26.01 14.83 -0.94
CA MET A 298 25.43 14.13 -2.09
C MET A 298 26.52 13.69 -3.08
N GLU A 299 27.50 14.54 -3.40
CA GLU A 299 28.66 14.16 -4.23
C GLU A 299 29.38 12.94 -3.64
N GLU A 300 29.69 12.96 -2.34
CA GLU A 300 30.32 11.83 -1.64
C GLU A 300 29.45 10.56 -1.71
N LYS A 301 28.14 10.68 -1.54
CA LYS A 301 27.21 9.53 -1.65
C LYS A 301 27.07 9.00 -3.07
N ILE A 302 27.06 9.85 -4.10
CA ILE A 302 27.08 9.40 -5.50
C ILE A 302 28.40 8.69 -5.81
N GLN A 303 29.55 9.23 -5.40
CA GLN A 303 30.84 8.56 -5.58
C GLN A 303 30.92 7.22 -4.81
N THR A 304 30.27 7.11 -3.66
CA THR A 304 30.09 5.83 -2.94
C THR A 304 29.26 4.84 -3.76
N VAL A 305 28.10 5.26 -4.29
CA VAL A 305 27.25 4.41 -5.15
C VAL A 305 27.99 3.92 -6.40
N LEU A 306 28.81 4.77 -7.02
CA LEU A 306 29.62 4.48 -8.22
C LEU A 306 30.84 3.57 -7.95
N SER A 307 31.24 3.38 -6.69
CA SER A 307 32.43 2.59 -6.31
C SER A 307 32.12 1.34 -5.47
N GLU A 308 30.92 1.24 -4.92
CA GLU A 308 30.40 0.04 -4.25
C GLU A 308 29.65 -0.90 -5.22
N GLN A 309 29.41 -2.12 -4.77
CA GLN A 309 28.54 -3.09 -5.42
C GLN A 309 27.06 -2.61 -5.38
N THR A 310 26.61 -1.93 -6.42
CA THR A 310 25.23 -1.42 -6.57
C THR A 310 24.58 -2.01 -7.83
N TYR A 311 23.43 -2.69 -7.69
CA TYR A 311 22.69 -3.24 -8.83
C TYR A 311 21.76 -2.18 -9.45
N SER A 312 20.80 -1.69 -8.66
CA SER A 312 19.86 -0.62 -9.06
C SER A 312 19.80 0.47 -8.00
N LEU A 313 19.54 1.70 -8.42
CA LEU A 313 19.47 2.87 -7.56
C LEU A 313 18.11 3.56 -7.67
N LEU A 314 17.46 3.77 -6.51
CA LEU A 314 16.33 4.68 -6.38
C LEU A 314 16.80 6.02 -5.80
N LEU A 315 16.51 7.12 -6.50
CA LEU A 315 16.64 8.48 -5.99
C LEU A 315 15.24 9.04 -5.75
N TYR A 316 14.95 9.54 -4.55
CA TYR A 316 13.70 10.24 -4.24
C TYR A 316 13.97 11.64 -3.69
N PHE A 317 13.75 12.66 -4.52
CA PHE A 317 13.78 14.05 -4.13
C PHE A 317 12.39 14.50 -3.66
N VAL A 318 12.31 15.15 -2.51
CA VAL A 318 11.06 15.71 -1.97
C VAL A 318 11.30 17.08 -1.35
N GLY A 319 10.64 18.13 -1.84
CA GLY A 319 10.94 19.48 -1.35
C GLY A 319 10.60 20.69 -2.23
N GLU A 320 11.45 21.72 -2.13
CA GLU A 320 11.27 23.02 -2.79
C GLU A 320 12.08 23.11 -4.11
N GLY A 321 11.42 22.81 -5.23
CA GLY A 321 11.97 22.92 -6.58
C GLY A 321 11.74 24.28 -7.26
N ASN A 322 12.72 24.71 -8.04
CA ASN A 322 12.72 25.93 -8.86
C ASN A 322 12.56 25.57 -10.36
N ALA A 323 12.70 26.54 -11.25
CA ALA A 323 12.59 26.32 -12.70
C ALA A 323 13.81 25.63 -13.34
N ASP A 324 14.92 25.50 -12.61
CA ASP A 324 16.22 25.02 -13.09
C ASP A 324 17.03 24.25 -12.03
N SER A 325 16.50 24.11 -10.82
CA SER A 325 17.26 23.68 -9.64
C SER A 325 16.37 23.13 -8.52
N PHE A 326 16.92 22.27 -7.66
CA PHE A 326 16.28 21.78 -6.44
C PHE A 326 16.97 22.36 -5.19
N THR A 327 16.18 22.82 -4.21
CA THR A 327 16.69 23.41 -2.97
C THR A 327 17.06 22.32 -1.98
N LEU A 328 18.32 22.29 -1.52
CA LEU A 328 18.80 21.30 -0.56
C LEU A 328 18.64 21.79 0.88
N ASN A 329 19.03 23.04 1.11
CA ASN A 329 19.00 23.68 2.43
C ASN A 329 18.84 25.20 2.26
N SER A 330 18.92 25.96 3.36
CA SER A 330 18.77 27.43 3.37
C SER A 330 19.82 28.24 2.58
N SER A 331 20.82 27.57 1.99
CA SER A 331 22.00 28.19 1.39
C SER A 331 22.50 27.51 0.10
N GLU A 332 22.01 26.31 -0.21
CA GLU A 332 22.47 25.51 -1.35
C GLU A 332 21.29 24.99 -2.17
N HIS A 333 21.44 25.10 -3.49
CA HIS A 333 20.56 24.52 -4.49
C HIS A 333 21.44 23.75 -5.49
N ILE A 334 20.96 22.63 -6.02
CA ILE A 334 21.62 21.88 -7.09
C ILE A 334 20.88 22.13 -8.41
N ASN A 335 21.59 22.40 -9.50
CA ASN A 335 20.96 22.65 -10.79
C ASN A 335 20.60 21.33 -11.47
N PHE A 336 19.55 21.31 -12.29
CA PHE A 336 19.15 20.10 -13.02
C PHE A 336 20.25 19.62 -13.99
N ALA A 337 21.05 20.55 -14.54
CA ALA A 337 22.21 20.21 -15.37
C ALA A 337 23.32 19.45 -14.62
N ASP A 338 23.46 19.66 -13.31
CA ASP A 338 24.42 18.94 -12.47
C ASP A 338 23.85 17.57 -12.07
N LEU A 339 22.54 17.50 -11.76
CA LEU A 339 21.83 16.26 -11.48
C LEU A 339 21.83 15.29 -12.68
N TYR A 340 21.53 15.77 -13.90
CA TYR A 340 21.55 14.91 -15.10
C TYR A 340 22.95 14.33 -15.35
N GLN A 341 24.03 15.10 -15.14
CA GLN A 341 25.40 14.58 -15.24
C GLN A 341 25.69 13.47 -14.22
N TRP A 342 25.09 13.52 -13.03
CA TRP A 342 25.19 12.42 -12.06
C TRP A 342 24.34 11.22 -12.50
N PHE A 343 23.14 11.44 -13.03
CA PHE A 343 22.28 10.35 -13.53
C PHE A 343 22.92 9.61 -14.71
N ASP A 344 23.52 10.33 -15.67
CA ASP A 344 24.30 9.77 -16.77
C ASP A 344 25.47 8.90 -16.26
N GLN A 345 26.22 9.39 -15.26
CA GLN A 345 27.33 8.65 -14.64
C GLN A 345 26.85 7.38 -13.93
N ILE A 346 25.71 7.45 -13.24
CA ILE A 346 25.11 6.32 -12.53
C ILE A 346 24.62 5.28 -13.54
N GLN A 347 23.85 5.66 -14.57
CA GLN A 347 23.35 4.76 -15.61
C GLN A 347 24.50 4.03 -16.34
N GLN A 348 25.62 4.71 -16.57
CA GLN A 348 26.81 4.11 -17.20
C GLN A 348 27.61 3.17 -16.29
N SER A 349 27.31 3.13 -14.99
CA SER A 349 28.10 2.41 -13.97
C SER A 349 27.35 1.29 -13.27
N ILE A 350 26.02 1.38 -13.10
CA ILE A 350 25.19 0.32 -12.51
C ILE A 350 24.60 -0.58 -13.61
N PRO A 351 24.49 -1.90 -13.40
CA PRO A 351 23.99 -2.83 -14.43
C PRO A 351 22.46 -3.01 -14.42
N GLY A 352 21.78 -2.60 -13.34
CA GLY A 352 20.32 -2.64 -13.19
C GLY A 352 19.66 -1.33 -13.60
N GLU A 353 18.70 -0.87 -12.79
CA GLU A 353 17.82 0.25 -13.11
C GLU A 353 18.18 1.52 -12.31
N LEU A 354 18.04 2.70 -12.93
CA LEU A 354 18.04 3.99 -12.24
C LEU A 354 16.61 4.53 -12.19
N VAL A 355 16.01 4.61 -10.99
CA VAL A 355 14.67 5.17 -10.78
C VAL A 355 14.81 6.52 -10.09
N VAL A 356 14.24 7.58 -10.65
CA VAL A 356 14.30 8.95 -10.11
C VAL A 356 12.89 9.49 -9.90
N ALA A 357 12.45 9.51 -8.64
CA ALA A 357 11.21 10.15 -8.22
C ALA A 357 11.49 11.58 -7.73
N TYR A 358 10.75 12.56 -8.26
CA TYR A 358 10.92 13.98 -8.00
C TYR A 358 9.59 14.62 -7.59
N ASN A 359 9.41 14.84 -6.29
CA ASN A 359 8.23 15.49 -5.69
C ASN A 359 8.55 16.91 -5.25
N ALA A 360 8.35 17.90 -6.12
CA ALA A 360 8.69 19.27 -5.78
C ALA A 360 7.79 20.32 -6.47
N SER A 361 7.88 21.57 -6.02
CA SER A 361 7.43 22.72 -6.82
C SER A 361 8.07 22.69 -8.21
N ASN A 362 7.35 23.16 -9.23
CA ASN A 362 7.84 23.27 -10.62
C ASN A 362 8.29 21.94 -11.28
N TYR A 363 7.77 20.79 -10.83
CA TYR A 363 8.18 19.45 -11.29
C TYR A 363 8.27 19.25 -12.81
N LEU A 364 7.39 19.87 -13.61
CA LEU A 364 7.46 19.81 -15.07
C LEU A 364 8.80 20.36 -15.60
N SER A 365 9.43 21.33 -14.94
CA SER A 365 10.74 21.85 -15.36
C SER A 365 11.91 20.87 -15.12
N PHE A 366 11.70 19.78 -14.38
CA PHE A 366 12.64 18.68 -14.16
C PHE A 366 12.48 17.53 -15.16
N ILE A 367 11.40 17.51 -15.96
CA ILE A 367 11.12 16.42 -16.93
C ILE A 367 10.74 16.94 -18.33
N GLU A 368 10.40 18.22 -18.47
CA GLU A 368 10.17 18.94 -19.74
C GLU A 368 11.20 20.09 -19.90
N PRO A 369 12.51 19.80 -20.12
CA PRO A 369 13.57 20.82 -20.25
C PRO A 369 13.54 21.58 -21.59
N HIS A 370 12.40 22.21 -21.94
CA HIS A 370 12.16 22.95 -23.19
C HIS A 370 13.32 23.89 -23.60
N ASP A 371 13.95 23.63 -24.76
CA ASP A 371 14.83 24.48 -25.60
C ASP A 371 16.02 25.24 -24.96
N ARG A 372 16.09 25.37 -23.63
CA ARG A 372 17.15 26.09 -22.91
C ARG A 372 18.41 25.26 -22.75
N PHE A 373 18.24 23.94 -22.70
CA PHE A 373 19.31 22.97 -22.56
C PHE A 373 19.45 22.14 -23.85
N ASN A 374 19.70 22.80 -24.99
CA ASN A 374 20.00 22.10 -26.23
C ASN A 374 21.18 21.12 -26.01
N ASN A 375 20.90 19.82 -26.09
CA ASN A 375 21.78 18.68 -25.75
C ASN A 375 21.91 18.30 -24.26
N LEU A 376 20.96 18.66 -23.39
CA LEU A 376 20.65 17.87 -22.17
C LEU A 376 19.29 17.17 -22.34
N SER A 377 19.17 16.41 -23.42
CA SER A 377 18.51 15.12 -23.29
C SER A 377 19.35 14.30 -22.31
N PHE A 378 18.73 13.74 -21.27
CA PHE A 378 19.21 12.44 -20.77
C PHE A 378 19.31 11.52 -22.01
N SER A 379 20.46 10.92 -22.24
CA SER A 379 20.71 10.20 -23.51
C SER A 379 20.67 8.70 -23.22
N PRO A 380 19.47 8.08 -23.11
CA PRO A 380 19.30 6.74 -22.60
C PRO A 380 20.17 5.74 -23.37
N GLY A 381 21.18 5.19 -22.69
CA GLY A 381 22.02 4.13 -23.25
C GLY A 381 21.30 2.77 -23.36
N GLY A 382 20.12 2.65 -22.74
CA GLY A 382 19.27 1.46 -22.76
C GLY A 382 18.03 1.63 -21.86
N ASP A 383 17.15 0.63 -21.89
CA ASP A 383 15.75 0.63 -21.40
C ASP A 383 15.60 0.59 -19.84
N ASN A 384 16.60 1.11 -19.12
CA ASN A 384 16.84 0.86 -17.69
C ASN A 384 16.76 2.15 -16.83
N SER A 385 16.04 3.20 -17.24
CA SER A 385 16.02 4.45 -16.47
C SER A 385 14.66 5.17 -16.49
N TYR A 386 14.18 5.48 -15.28
CA TYR A 386 12.76 5.73 -15.00
C TYR A 386 12.61 7.03 -14.21
N MET A 387 12.29 8.13 -14.91
CA MET A 387 12.02 9.43 -14.30
C MET A 387 10.53 9.61 -14.03
N ILE A 388 10.20 10.07 -12.82
CA ILE A 388 8.83 10.31 -12.35
C ILE A 388 8.81 11.65 -11.63
N ALA A 389 8.10 12.63 -12.17
CA ALA A 389 8.02 13.98 -11.63
C ALA A 389 6.56 14.33 -11.27
N TYR A 390 6.34 14.84 -10.05
CA TYR A 390 5.03 15.27 -9.56
C TYR A 390 5.16 16.37 -8.49
N SER A 391 4.02 16.89 -8.02
CA SER A 391 4.02 17.90 -6.97
C SER A 391 2.84 17.76 -6.02
N ASP A 392 3.10 17.24 -4.82
CA ASP A 392 2.11 17.28 -3.74
C ASP A 392 1.80 18.70 -3.23
N LEU A 393 2.61 19.70 -3.62
CA LEU A 393 2.44 21.11 -3.23
C LEU A 393 1.39 21.85 -4.06
N GLN A 394 1.09 21.40 -5.29
CA GLN A 394 0.03 21.96 -6.13
C GLN A 394 -1.37 21.57 -5.65
N LEU A 395 -1.48 20.60 -4.75
CA LEU A 395 -2.76 20.06 -4.29
C LEU A 395 -3.45 20.99 -3.28
N PRO A 396 -4.80 20.95 -3.18
CA PRO A 396 -5.58 21.91 -2.39
C PRO A 396 -5.42 21.74 -0.85
N PHE A 397 -4.54 20.85 -0.41
CA PHE A 397 -4.29 20.51 1.00
C PHE A 397 -2.84 20.73 1.45
N SER A 398 -1.97 21.34 0.63
CA SER A 398 -0.57 21.62 1.00
C SER A 398 -0.41 22.56 2.20
N SER A 399 -1.49 23.18 2.67
CA SER A 399 -1.60 23.98 3.90
C SER A 399 -2.29 23.26 5.08
N PHE A 400 -2.76 22.00 4.93
CA PHE A 400 -3.41 21.28 6.03
C PHE A 400 -2.42 20.42 6.83
N PRO A 401 -2.35 20.55 8.17
CA PRO A 401 -1.49 19.73 9.03
C PRO A 401 -1.73 18.21 8.96
N SER A 402 -2.81 17.75 8.32
CA SER A 402 -3.06 16.33 8.14
C SER A 402 -2.22 15.72 7.02
N CYS A 403 -2.11 16.38 5.85
CA CYS A 403 -1.48 15.86 4.62
C CYS A 403 -1.76 14.36 4.38
N ASP A 404 -3.00 13.93 4.65
CA ASP A 404 -3.38 12.50 4.76
C ASP A 404 -3.71 11.89 3.39
N ILE A 405 -4.40 12.61 2.51
CA ILE A 405 -4.47 12.29 1.08
C ILE A 405 -3.35 13.06 0.38
N SER A 406 -2.58 12.38 -0.48
CA SER A 406 -1.61 13.00 -1.40
C SER A 406 -1.19 12.01 -2.50
N PHE A 407 -0.58 12.47 -3.59
CA PHE A 407 -0.01 11.56 -4.61
C PHE A 407 1.07 10.67 -3.97
N SER A 408 2.03 11.25 -3.23
CA SER A 408 3.00 10.47 -2.43
C SER A 408 2.33 9.45 -1.52
N PHE A 409 1.21 9.80 -0.86
CA PHE A 409 0.56 8.86 0.06
C PHE A 409 0.13 7.58 -0.66
N TYR A 410 -0.61 7.71 -1.78
CA TYR A 410 -1.08 6.53 -2.52
C TYR A 410 0.05 5.86 -3.29
N PHE A 411 0.96 6.61 -3.91
CA PHE A 411 2.12 6.07 -4.63
C PHE A 411 2.99 5.19 -3.72
N TRP A 412 3.49 5.73 -2.60
CA TRP A 412 4.34 4.95 -1.69
C TRP A 412 3.58 3.86 -0.94
N LYS A 413 2.25 3.98 -0.73
CA LYS A 413 1.43 2.85 -0.24
C LYS A 413 1.29 1.73 -1.28
N ASN A 414 1.15 2.05 -2.57
CA ASN A 414 1.11 1.05 -3.64
C ASN A 414 2.46 0.32 -3.78
N ILE A 415 3.58 1.06 -3.69
CA ILE A 415 4.93 0.47 -3.65
C ILE A 415 5.11 -0.41 -2.39
N LEU A 416 4.66 0.04 -1.22
CA LEU A 416 4.64 -0.80 -0.01
C LEU A 416 3.85 -2.09 -0.24
N TYR A 417 2.74 -2.04 -0.99
CA TYR A 417 1.90 -3.20 -1.31
C TYR A 417 2.42 -4.03 -2.51
N GLY A 418 3.62 -3.77 -3.03
CA GLY A 418 4.30 -4.60 -4.04
C GLY A 418 3.76 -4.49 -5.47
N LEU A 419 3.01 -3.42 -5.77
CA LEU A 419 2.58 -3.10 -7.13
C LEU A 419 3.78 -2.72 -8.01
N ASN A 420 3.64 -2.90 -9.32
CA ASN A 420 4.57 -2.32 -10.29
C ASN A 420 4.46 -0.79 -10.32
N LEU A 421 5.45 -0.15 -10.94
CA LEU A 421 5.62 1.29 -10.95
C LEU A 421 4.46 2.01 -11.68
N TYR A 422 3.97 1.43 -12.78
CA TYR A 422 2.82 1.95 -13.52
C TYR A 422 1.53 1.91 -12.68
N ASP A 423 1.17 0.75 -12.12
CA ASP A 423 -0.04 0.60 -11.29
C ASP A 423 0.02 1.50 -10.04
N ALA A 424 1.21 1.70 -9.47
CA ALA A 424 1.40 2.62 -8.36
C ALA A 424 1.08 4.08 -8.73
N ILE A 425 1.56 4.54 -9.90
CA ILE A 425 1.28 5.87 -10.47
C ILE A 425 -0.18 5.99 -10.89
N TYR A 426 -0.73 5.00 -11.60
CA TYR A 426 -2.10 4.97 -12.11
C TYR A 426 -3.12 5.07 -10.97
N ASN A 427 -2.95 4.27 -9.91
CA ASN A 427 -3.82 4.30 -8.75
C ASN A 427 -3.71 5.63 -7.96
N ALA A 428 -2.51 6.20 -7.83
CA ALA A 428 -2.33 7.52 -7.22
C ALA A 428 -3.01 8.63 -8.04
N ASN A 429 -2.79 8.66 -9.37
CA ASN A 429 -3.47 9.56 -10.31
C ASN A 429 -4.99 9.42 -10.26
N ASN A 430 -5.52 8.20 -10.14
CA ASN A 430 -6.96 7.96 -10.01
C ASN A 430 -7.56 8.58 -8.74
N VAL A 431 -6.81 8.67 -7.64
CA VAL A 431 -7.26 9.40 -6.45
C VAL A 431 -7.19 10.91 -6.66
N MET A 432 -6.16 11.43 -7.37
CA MET A 432 -6.05 12.88 -7.63
C MET A 432 -7.19 13.44 -8.49
N LYS A 433 -7.81 12.61 -9.36
CA LYS A 433 -9.00 12.96 -10.15
C LYS A 433 -10.20 13.42 -9.30
N TYR A 434 -10.32 12.96 -8.05
CA TYR A 434 -11.40 13.41 -7.13
C TYR A 434 -11.25 14.91 -6.77
N PHE A 435 -10.03 15.42 -6.77
CA PHE A 435 -9.65 16.81 -6.50
C PHE A 435 -9.62 17.66 -7.78
N ASN A 436 -10.21 17.17 -8.88
CA ASN A 436 -10.26 17.76 -10.21
C ASN A 436 -8.87 17.92 -10.88
N ILE A 437 -7.83 17.27 -10.35
CA ILE A 437 -6.49 17.27 -10.94
C ILE A 437 -6.39 16.08 -11.92
N GLN A 438 -6.14 16.40 -13.18
CA GLN A 438 -5.85 15.43 -14.22
C GLN A 438 -4.33 15.34 -14.36
N ASN A 439 -3.80 14.11 -14.46
CA ASN A 439 -2.37 13.82 -14.63
C ASN A 439 -1.49 14.59 -13.62
N ALA A 440 -1.60 14.23 -12.34
CA ALA A 440 -0.84 14.86 -11.24
C ALA A 440 0.68 14.54 -11.27
N CYS A 441 1.09 13.70 -12.21
CA CYS A 441 2.42 13.16 -12.37
C CYS A 441 2.72 13.04 -13.89
N ALA A 442 3.93 13.45 -14.26
CA ALA A 442 4.55 13.19 -15.55
C ALA A 442 5.69 12.19 -15.34
N TYR A 443 5.90 11.29 -16.29
CA TYR A 443 6.95 10.28 -16.24
C TYR A 443 7.53 10.07 -17.63
N ASP A 444 8.81 9.67 -17.67
CA ASP A 444 9.60 9.33 -18.85
C ASP A 444 10.47 8.14 -18.42
N ALA A 445 10.24 6.98 -19.03
CA ALA A 445 10.85 5.71 -18.67
C ALA A 445 11.61 5.04 -19.82
N ASN A 446 11.55 5.60 -21.03
CA ASN A 446 12.44 5.24 -22.14
C ASN A 446 13.58 6.26 -22.34
N GLY A 447 13.46 7.47 -21.79
CA GLY A 447 14.40 8.60 -21.89
C GLY A 447 14.29 9.43 -23.17
N ASP A 448 13.19 9.34 -23.93
CA ASP A 448 13.02 10.03 -25.21
C ASP A 448 12.46 11.47 -25.11
N GLY A 449 12.02 11.88 -23.91
CA GLY A 449 11.47 13.21 -23.63
C GLY A 449 10.00 13.40 -24.04
N ILE A 450 9.26 12.33 -24.37
CA ILE A 450 7.83 12.35 -24.69
C ILE A 450 7.02 11.76 -23.53
N ASN A 451 6.92 12.54 -22.44
CA ASN A 451 6.28 12.10 -21.20
C ASN A 451 4.90 11.45 -21.38
N ASN A 452 4.66 10.40 -20.59
CA ASN A 452 3.39 9.66 -20.50
C ASN A 452 2.99 8.98 -21.83
N ASP A 453 3.98 8.43 -22.53
CA ASP A 453 3.83 7.63 -23.75
C ASP A 453 3.51 6.14 -23.44
N PHE A 454 3.05 5.38 -24.45
CA PHE A 454 2.70 3.96 -24.28
C PHE A 454 3.92 3.05 -24.03
N GLN A 455 5.12 3.45 -24.50
CA GLN A 455 6.36 2.72 -24.22
C GLN A 455 6.73 2.91 -22.74
N ASP A 456 6.56 4.11 -22.19
CA ASP A 456 6.74 4.36 -20.75
C ASP A 456 5.83 3.47 -19.89
N GLU A 457 4.53 3.44 -20.22
CA GLU A 457 3.56 2.58 -19.53
C GLU A 457 3.99 1.11 -19.59
N SER A 458 4.45 0.64 -20.77
CA SER A 458 4.88 -0.74 -20.99
C SER A 458 6.17 -1.12 -20.24
N LEU A 459 7.11 -0.19 -20.07
CA LEU A 459 8.33 -0.43 -19.29
C LEU A 459 8.00 -0.46 -17.79
N MET A 460 7.29 0.56 -17.29
CA MET A 460 6.90 0.68 -15.88
C MET A 460 5.94 -0.40 -15.38
N ALA A 461 5.13 -1.01 -16.26
CA ALA A 461 4.22 -2.11 -15.90
C ALA A 461 4.95 -3.38 -15.42
N ASN A 462 6.22 -3.56 -15.78
CA ASN A 462 7.02 -4.72 -15.39
C ASN A 462 7.98 -4.43 -14.22
N LEU A 463 8.34 -3.15 -14.01
CA LEU A 463 9.25 -2.74 -12.94
C LEU A 463 8.55 -2.69 -11.57
N LYS A 464 9.04 -3.48 -10.61
CA LYS A 464 8.71 -3.35 -9.17
C LYS A 464 9.90 -2.72 -8.42
N ILE A 465 9.64 -1.86 -7.44
CA ILE A 465 10.68 -1.31 -6.57
C ILE A 465 10.96 -2.32 -5.44
N GLY A 466 12.21 -2.78 -5.33
CA GLY A 466 12.62 -3.81 -4.36
C GLY A 466 12.16 -5.21 -4.76
N PHE A 467 11.90 -6.07 -3.79
CA PHE A 467 11.59 -7.48 -4.06
C PHE A 467 10.18 -7.72 -4.62
N GLY A 468 9.27 -6.76 -4.51
CA GLY A 468 7.93 -6.87 -5.08
C GLY A 468 6.99 -7.79 -4.30
N VAL A 469 7.23 -7.95 -2.99
CA VAL A 469 6.38 -8.66 -2.04
C VAL A 469 5.01 -7.97 -2.03
N MET A 470 3.99 -8.62 -2.58
CA MET A 470 2.67 -8.01 -2.69
C MET A 470 1.93 -8.16 -1.36
N LEU A 471 1.17 -7.15 -0.93
CA LEU A 471 0.44 -7.16 0.34
C LEU A 471 -1.06 -6.93 0.14
N ALA A 472 -1.87 -7.49 1.04
CA ALA A 472 -3.31 -7.25 1.06
C ALA A 472 -3.63 -5.82 1.48
N GLU A 473 -4.40 -5.10 0.66
CA GLU A 473 -4.90 -3.77 0.99
C GLU A 473 -5.77 -3.79 2.26
N SER A 474 -5.20 -3.46 3.42
CA SER A 474 -5.98 -3.31 4.66
C SER A 474 -6.65 -1.94 4.81
N LYS A 475 -6.81 -1.18 3.71
CA LYS A 475 -7.39 0.17 3.75
C LYS A 475 -8.87 0.14 4.14
N PRO A 476 -9.37 1.13 4.90
CA PRO A 476 -10.79 1.25 5.15
C PRO A 476 -11.62 1.37 3.86
N ASN A 477 -12.84 0.85 3.88
CA ASN A 477 -13.83 0.97 2.83
C ASN A 477 -15.02 1.78 3.36
N ILE A 478 -15.46 2.78 2.60
CA ILE A 478 -16.71 3.51 2.85
C ILE A 478 -17.71 3.02 1.81
N GLN A 479 -18.81 2.40 2.23
CA GLN A 479 -19.81 1.88 1.29
C GLN A 479 -20.72 2.98 0.73
N SER A 480 -21.03 4.01 1.54
CA SER A 480 -21.96 5.07 1.14
C SER A 480 -21.72 6.37 1.90
N ILE A 481 -22.05 7.48 1.25
CA ILE A 481 -22.04 8.84 1.78
C ILE A 481 -23.33 9.56 1.40
N SER A 482 -23.54 10.77 1.95
CA SER A 482 -24.66 11.63 1.56
C SER A 482 -24.74 11.83 0.03
N PRO A 483 -25.96 11.78 -0.56
CA PRO A 483 -26.16 12.07 -1.98
C PRO A 483 -25.86 13.53 -2.29
N GLU A 484 -25.99 13.93 -3.57
CA GLU A 484 -26.01 15.33 -3.96
C GLU A 484 -27.06 16.11 -3.15
N GLN A 485 -26.71 17.33 -2.74
CA GLN A 485 -27.63 18.22 -2.04
C GLN A 485 -27.65 19.62 -2.65
N ASN A 486 -28.76 20.33 -2.48
CA ASN A 486 -29.00 21.65 -3.06
C ASN A 486 -29.39 22.66 -1.96
N LEU A 487 -28.63 23.75 -1.85
CA LEU A 487 -28.87 24.89 -0.98
C LEU A 487 -29.37 26.10 -1.79
N TYR A 488 -30.08 26.99 -1.11
CA TYR A 488 -30.70 28.19 -1.68
C TYR A 488 -30.46 29.42 -0.77
N GLY A 489 -29.22 29.57 -0.31
CA GLY A 489 -28.75 30.63 0.58
C GLY A 489 -28.53 30.19 2.04
N GLU A 490 -28.97 29.00 2.43
CA GLU A 490 -28.54 28.38 3.70
C GLU A 490 -27.01 28.12 3.68
N THR A 491 -26.29 28.45 4.75
CA THR A 491 -24.80 28.44 4.78
C THR A 491 -24.17 27.20 5.41
N SER A 492 -24.97 26.19 5.74
CA SER A 492 -24.55 24.95 6.39
C SER A 492 -25.42 23.77 5.96
N ILE A 493 -24.90 22.55 6.06
CA ILE A 493 -25.61 21.33 5.67
C ILE A 493 -25.11 20.09 6.43
N HIS A 494 -25.99 19.12 6.66
CA HIS A 494 -25.63 17.83 7.23
C HIS A 494 -24.95 16.93 6.18
N ILE A 495 -23.90 16.22 6.61
CA ILE A 495 -23.16 15.23 5.80
C ILE A 495 -22.88 14.00 6.67
N TRP A 496 -22.92 12.83 6.04
CA TRP A 496 -22.68 11.53 6.68
C TRP A 496 -21.93 10.56 5.77
N ALA A 497 -21.31 9.56 6.41
CA ALA A 497 -20.72 8.38 5.81
C ALA A 497 -21.15 7.13 6.61
N LYS A 498 -21.56 6.06 5.92
CA LYS A 498 -22.21 4.89 6.53
C LYS A 498 -21.60 3.56 6.06
N ASN A 499 -21.71 2.54 6.91
CA ASN A 499 -21.20 1.18 6.71
C ASN A 499 -19.68 1.16 6.47
N ILE A 500 -18.93 1.96 7.23
CA ILE A 500 -17.47 2.01 7.11
C ILE A 500 -16.88 0.71 7.68
N THR A 501 -16.05 0.01 6.90
CA THR A 501 -15.41 -1.26 7.29
C THR A 501 -13.90 -1.18 7.13
N ALA A 502 -13.16 -1.89 7.98
CA ALA A 502 -11.70 -1.95 7.96
C ALA A 502 -11.24 -3.20 8.73
N ILE A 503 -10.00 -3.63 8.50
CA ILE A 503 -9.35 -4.71 9.25
C ILE A 503 -8.87 -4.20 10.62
N SER A 504 -8.41 -2.94 10.70
CA SER A 504 -7.99 -2.27 11.92
C SER A 504 -9.04 -1.24 12.37
N PRO A 505 -9.09 -0.84 13.67
CA PRO A 505 -10.00 0.19 14.15
C PRO A 505 -9.90 1.51 13.38
N ILE A 506 -11.05 2.14 13.10
CA ILE A 506 -11.10 3.47 12.49
C ILE A 506 -10.60 4.51 13.50
N ASP A 507 -9.54 5.25 13.14
CA ASP A 507 -8.97 6.40 13.84
C ASP A 507 -9.92 7.60 13.70
N LYS A 508 -10.21 7.98 12.44
CA LYS A 508 -11.04 9.14 12.12
C LYS A 508 -11.64 9.06 10.72
N VAL A 509 -12.73 9.81 10.50
CA VAL A 509 -13.37 9.99 9.19
C VAL A 509 -13.40 11.48 8.90
N ASN A 510 -12.76 11.92 7.81
CA ASN A 510 -12.63 13.33 7.48
C ASN A 510 -13.49 13.66 6.26
N CYS A 511 -14.05 14.87 6.27
CA CYS A 511 -14.79 15.46 5.17
C CYS A 511 -14.11 16.78 4.78
N MET A 512 -13.62 16.85 3.54
CA MET A 512 -12.99 18.01 2.94
C MET A 512 -13.99 18.74 2.05
N ILE A 513 -14.00 20.07 2.16
CA ILE A 513 -14.84 21.01 1.43
C ILE A 513 -13.93 21.79 0.48
N ILE A 514 -14.15 21.64 -0.83
CA ILE A 514 -13.55 22.50 -1.86
C ILE A 514 -14.63 23.47 -2.34
N PRO A 515 -14.39 24.80 -2.26
CA PRO A 515 -15.37 25.82 -2.65
C PRO A 515 -15.45 26.01 -4.18
N PRO A 516 -16.48 26.74 -4.68
CA PRO A 516 -16.59 27.08 -6.09
C PRO A 516 -15.51 28.03 -6.62
N SER A 517 -14.70 28.66 -5.75
CA SER A 517 -13.65 29.60 -6.11
C SER A 517 -12.38 28.89 -6.60
N THR A 518 -11.67 29.50 -7.55
CA THR A 518 -10.35 29.02 -8.01
C THR A 518 -9.22 29.31 -7.02
N SER A 519 -9.53 29.86 -5.85
CA SER A 519 -8.58 30.15 -4.77
C SER A 519 -8.62 29.06 -3.72
N HIS A 520 -7.75 28.05 -3.87
CA HIS A 520 -7.59 26.92 -2.93
C HIS A 520 -7.19 27.30 -1.49
N HIS A 521 -7.08 28.60 -1.17
CA HIS A 521 -6.87 29.11 0.18
C HIS A 521 -8.14 29.09 1.06
N GLU A 522 -9.32 28.83 0.48
CA GLU A 522 -10.62 28.78 1.18
C GLU A 522 -11.13 27.34 1.45
N ASN A 523 -10.30 26.32 1.18
CA ASN A 523 -10.66 24.94 1.52
C ASN A 523 -10.82 24.76 3.04
N SER A 524 -11.64 23.80 3.45
CA SER A 524 -11.77 23.42 4.86
C SER A 524 -11.93 21.92 5.02
N MET A 525 -11.63 21.41 6.22
CA MET A 525 -11.75 20.00 6.59
C MET A 525 -12.43 19.90 7.95
N ILE A 526 -13.41 19.00 8.08
CA ILE A 526 -14.01 18.64 9.37
C ILE A 526 -13.87 17.13 9.60
N GLU A 527 -13.90 16.73 10.86
CA GLU A 527 -14.07 15.32 11.24
C GLU A 527 -15.58 14.99 11.33
N LEU A 528 -15.98 13.84 10.79
CA LEU A 528 -17.32 13.29 10.94
C LEU A 528 -17.34 12.43 12.21
N ILE A 529 -18.22 12.75 13.15
CA ILE A 529 -18.29 12.12 14.47
C ILE A 529 -19.11 10.84 14.37
N LYS A 530 -18.58 9.73 14.92
CA LYS A 530 -19.29 8.45 15.03
C LYS A 530 -20.55 8.58 15.89
N LYS A 531 -21.70 8.10 15.40
CA LYS A 531 -22.99 8.17 16.12
C LYS A 531 -23.65 6.82 16.39
N ASP A 532 -23.38 5.80 15.59
CA ASP A 532 -23.92 4.46 15.79
C ASP A 532 -22.85 3.38 15.58
N GLU A 533 -22.80 2.43 16.51
CA GLU A 533 -21.96 1.23 16.46
C GLU A 533 -22.54 0.16 15.52
N GLN A 534 -23.87 0.09 15.37
CA GLN A 534 -24.55 -0.92 14.55
C GLN A 534 -24.47 -0.54 13.07
N ASP A 535 -24.91 0.67 12.72
CA ASP A 535 -24.88 1.21 11.35
C ASP A 535 -23.47 1.68 10.89
N LYS A 536 -22.49 1.73 11.81
CA LYS A 536 -21.15 2.31 11.58
C LYS A 536 -21.24 3.69 10.90
N LEU A 537 -22.11 4.53 11.45
CA LEU A 537 -22.49 5.85 10.93
C LEU A 537 -21.62 6.94 11.54
N TYR A 538 -21.06 7.78 10.68
CA TYR A 538 -20.29 8.98 11.04
C TYR A 538 -20.97 10.20 10.39
N GLU A 539 -21.19 11.27 11.14
CA GLU A 539 -21.87 12.48 10.64
C GLU A 539 -21.26 13.79 11.12
N GLY A 540 -21.54 14.87 10.41
CA GLY A 540 -21.12 16.22 10.75
C GLY A 540 -21.98 17.27 10.06
N VAL A 541 -21.72 18.54 10.36
CA VAL A 541 -22.35 19.69 9.72
C VAL A 541 -21.26 20.52 9.03
N LEU A 542 -21.32 20.59 7.70
CA LEU A 542 -20.50 21.53 6.95
C LEU A 542 -21.01 22.94 7.21
N ASN A 543 -20.10 23.91 7.28
CA ASN A 543 -20.42 25.32 7.49
C ASN A 543 -19.61 26.19 6.51
N GLY A 544 -20.00 27.46 6.34
CA GLY A 544 -19.29 28.39 5.45
C GLY A 544 -19.66 28.28 3.96
N LEU A 545 -20.78 27.61 3.63
CA LEU A 545 -21.25 27.37 2.26
C LEU A 545 -21.90 28.64 1.64
N ILE A 546 -21.16 29.75 1.63
CA ILE A 546 -21.61 31.12 1.35
C ILE A 546 -21.60 31.46 -0.16
N GLN A 547 -20.64 30.92 -0.90
CA GLN A 547 -20.40 31.25 -2.31
C GLN A 547 -21.39 30.51 -3.21
N LYS A 548 -21.92 31.18 -4.24
CA LYS A 548 -22.78 30.53 -5.23
C LYS A 548 -21.95 29.63 -6.15
N GLY A 549 -22.33 28.37 -6.29
CA GLY A 549 -21.69 27.40 -7.19
C GLY A 549 -21.75 25.97 -6.66
N GLN A 550 -20.88 25.11 -7.21
CA GLN A 550 -20.69 23.74 -6.77
C GLN A 550 -19.60 23.67 -5.71
N TYR A 551 -19.94 23.16 -4.52
CA TYR A 551 -18.96 22.70 -3.54
C TYR A 551 -18.68 21.22 -3.79
N ASP A 552 -17.41 20.85 -3.96
CA ASP A 552 -16.99 19.46 -4.04
C ASP A 552 -16.68 18.95 -2.62
N ILE A 553 -17.40 17.92 -2.20
CA ILE A 553 -17.34 17.36 -0.84
C ILE A 553 -16.69 15.97 -0.90
N ILE A 554 -15.50 15.83 -0.33
CA ILE A 554 -14.66 14.63 -0.45
C ILE A 554 -14.47 14.00 0.93
N ILE A 555 -14.86 12.73 1.08
CA ILE A 555 -14.89 12.02 2.37
C ILE A 555 -13.97 10.81 2.33
N TYR A 556 -13.17 10.64 3.38
CA TYR A 556 -12.25 9.51 3.54
C TYR A 556 -12.15 9.04 5.00
N ALA A 557 -11.82 7.76 5.19
CA ALA A 557 -11.63 7.14 6.50
C ALA A 557 -10.17 6.70 6.68
N LYS A 558 -9.66 6.80 7.91
CA LYS A 558 -8.31 6.39 8.30
C LYS A 558 -8.38 5.38 9.45
N ASP A 559 -7.52 4.37 9.44
CA ASP A 559 -7.38 3.42 10.56
C ASP A 559 -6.23 3.79 11.52
N ASP A 560 -6.20 3.14 12.67
CA ASP A 560 -5.16 3.29 13.71
C ASP A 560 -3.79 2.67 13.32
N LYS A 561 -3.62 2.26 12.05
CA LYS A 561 -2.36 1.87 11.41
C LYS A 561 -1.97 2.84 10.28
N GLY A 562 -2.72 3.93 10.10
CA GLY A 562 -2.45 4.96 9.11
C GLY A 562 -2.79 4.58 7.66
N ASN A 563 -3.57 3.52 7.44
CA ASN A 563 -4.15 3.22 6.13
C ASN A 563 -5.36 4.11 5.89
N ILE A 564 -5.55 4.56 4.65
CA ILE A 564 -6.59 5.52 4.27
C ILE A 564 -7.41 4.94 3.13
N SER A 565 -8.73 5.11 3.19
CA SER A 565 -9.66 4.64 2.16
C SER A 565 -9.40 5.28 0.80
N ASN A 566 -9.91 4.66 -0.27
CA ASN A 566 -10.25 5.45 -1.45
C ASN A 566 -11.26 6.54 -1.01
N PRO A 567 -11.14 7.80 -1.45
CA PRO A 567 -12.12 8.82 -1.12
C PRO A 567 -13.42 8.58 -1.90
N LEU A 568 -14.54 9.05 -1.33
CA LEU A 568 -15.79 9.23 -2.05
C LEU A 568 -16.11 10.72 -2.19
N LYS A 569 -16.74 11.09 -3.31
CA LYS A 569 -17.09 12.48 -3.63
C LYS A 569 -18.60 12.61 -3.79
N THR A 570 -19.16 13.62 -3.15
CA THR A 570 -20.51 14.14 -3.39
C THR A 570 -20.41 15.64 -3.64
N VAL A 571 -21.51 16.29 -4.02
CA VAL A 571 -21.53 17.72 -4.34
C VAL A 571 -22.67 18.43 -3.63
N VAL A 572 -22.42 19.69 -3.26
CA VAL A 572 -23.42 20.58 -2.67
C VAL A 572 -23.54 21.82 -3.55
N PHE A 573 -24.68 21.95 -4.24
CA PHE A 573 -24.94 23.11 -5.10
C PHE A 573 -25.55 24.25 -4.28
N GLN A 574 -24.78 25.32 -4.06
CA GLN A 574 -25.30 26.57 -3.54
C GLN A 574 -25.88 27.40 -4.70
N ASN A 575 -27.21 27.35 -4.86
CA ASN A 575 -27.90 27.94 -6.01
C ASN A 575 -28.02 29.47 -5.91
N VAL A 576 -27.90 30.04 -4.73
CA VAL A 576 -28.04 31.47 -4.42
C VAL A 576 -27.00 31.81 -3.37
N SER A 577 -26.21 32.88 -3.54
CA SER A 577 -25.30 33.26 -2.44
C SER A 577 -26.13 33.86 -1.30
N SER A 578 -25.73 33.68 -0.05
CA SER A 578 -26.36 34.43 1.05
C SER A 578 -26.26 35.95 0.82
N GLN A 579 -25.21 36.43 0.14
CA GLN A 579 -25.08 37.85 -0.27
C GLN A 579 -26.09 38.31 -1.34
N ASP A 580 -26.81 37.41 -2.03
CA ASP A 580 -27.95 37.81 -2.88
C ASP A 580 -29.18 38.23 -2.04
N PHE A 581 -29.20 37.93 -0.74
CA PHE A 581 -30.27 38.26 0.21
C PHE A 581 -29.92 39.38 1.21
N ASP A 582 -28.69 39.90 1.19
CA ASP A 582 -28.34 41.16 1.88
C ASP A 582 -28.86 42.33 1.02
N LEU A 583 -29.98 42.91 1.44
CA LEU A 583 -30.71 43.95 0.71
C LEU A 583 -30.39 45.35 1.20
N ASN A 584 -29.84 45.47 2.42
CA ASN A 584 -29.39 46.74 2.97
C ASN A 584 -27.87 46.96 2.82
N SER A 585 -27.13 45.93 2.37
CA SER A 585 -25.67 45.90 2.15
C SER A 585 -24.85 46.10 3.42
N ASN A 586 -25.29 45.52 4.56
CA ASN A 586 -24.53 45.57 5.82
C ASN A 586 -23.56 44.39 6.01
N GLY A 587 -23.53 43.41 5.10
CA GLY A 587 -22.73 42.19 5.17
C GLY A 587 -23.45 40.99 5.81
N ASN A 588 -24.69 41.14 6.26
CA ASN A 588 -25.50 40.10 6.88
C ASN A 588 -26.81 39.89 6.11
N VAL A 589 -27.44 38.74 6.39
CA VAL A 589 -28.86 38.49 6.04
C VAL A 589 -29.59 38.36 7.36
N ASP A 590 -30.44 39.32 7.69
CA ASP A 590 -31.17 39.38 8.96
C ASP A 590 -32.64 39.83 8.79
N LEU A 591 -33.35 39.99 9.91
CA LEU A 591 -34.76 40.42 9.95
C LEU A 591 -35.01 41.74 9.19
N THR A 592 -34.00 42.63 9.11
CA THR A 592 -34.04 43.88 8.35
C THR A 592 -34.21 43.62 6.86
N ASP A 593 -33.47 42.66 6.30
CA ASP A 593 -33.58 42.29 4.90
C ASP A 593 -34.91 41.60 4.61
N MET A 594 -35.38 40.74 5.51
CA MET A 594 -36.72 40.15 5.39
C MET A 594 -37.83 41.21 5.39
N ILE A 595 -37.68 42.28 6.18
CA ILE A 595 -38.60 43.43 6.18
C ILE A 595 -38.52 44.23 4.86
N ILE A 596 -37.33 44.36 4.25
CA ILE A 596 -37.16 44.98 2.93
C ILE A 596 -37.79 44.10 1.83
N ALA A 597 -37.52 42.80 1.85
CA ALA A 597 -38.13 41.81 0.95
C ALA A 597 -39.66 41.80 1.06
N LEU A 598 -40.22 41.83 2.29
CA LEU A 598 -41.66 41.96 2.53
C LEU A 598 -42.24 43.23 1.90
N LYS A 599 -41.58 44.39 2.04
CA LYS A 599 -42.02 45.66 1.42
C LYS A 599 -42.01 45.59 -0.11
N ILE A 600 -40.99 44.96 -0.70
CA ILE A 600 -40.88 44.73 -2.16
C ILE A 600 -42.04 43.84 -2.64
N VAL A 601 -42.20 42.65 -2.04
CA VAL A 601 -43.21 41.65 -2.45
C VAL A 601 -44.64 42.13 -2.22
N SER A 602 -44.89 42.96 -1.20
CA SER A 602 -46.20 43.57 -0.94
C SER A 602 -46.48 44.86 -1.73
N ASN A 603 -45.54 45.31 -2.58
CA ASN A 603 -45.64 46.56 -3.36
C ASN A 603 -45.91 47.81 -2.48
N VAL A 604 -45.38 47.81 -1.25
CA VAL A 604 -45.50 48.95 -0.32
C VAL A 604 -44.45 49.99 -0.68
N LYS A 605 -44.87 51.00 -1.44
CA LYS A 605 -44.09 52.18 -1.85
C LYS A 605 -43.11 52.63 -0.77
N ASN A 606 -41.82 52.59 -1.07
CA ASN A 606 -40.78 53.29 -0.33
C ASN A 606 -39.70 53.79 -1.30
N GLU A 607 -39.19 54.99 -1.01
CA GLU A 607 -37.98 55.56 -1.60
C GLU A 607 -36.79 54.80 -1.00
N LEU A 608 -36.21 53.87 -1.76
CA LEU A 608 -35.07 53.03 -1.34
C LEU A 608 -33.97 53.09 -2.41
N ASP A 609 -33.39 54.28 -2.58
CA ASP A 609 -32.30 54.52 -3.51
C ASP A 609 -31.13 53.54 -3.28
N GLY A 610 -30.80 52.76 -4.32
CA GLY A 610 -29.68 51.81 -4.33
C GLY A 610 -30.04 50.32 -4.20
N VAL A 611 -31.28 49.95 -3.83
CA VAL A 611 -31.66 48.54 -3.64
C VAL A 611 -31.74 47.77 -4.97
N LYS A 612 -31.30 46.50 -4.99
CA LYS A 612 -31.37 45.58 -6.15
C LYS A 612 -32.81 45.07 -6.43
N TYR A 613 -33.74 45.96 -6.72
CA TYR A 613 -35.20 45.69 -6.81
C TYR A 613 -35.63 44.47 -7.67
N ASN A 614 -34.90 44.13 -8.74
CA ASN A 614 -35.43 43.29 -9.83
C ASN A 614 -35.40 41.75 -9.61
N ARG A 615 -35.28 41.24 -8.37
CA ARG A 615 -35.05 39.78 -8.15
C ARG A 615 -35.80 39.07 -7.03
N ILE A 616 -36.63 39.72 -6.20
CA ILE A 616 -37.29 39.05 -5.06
C ILE A 616 -38.79 38.90 -5.25
N GLY A 617 -39.25 37.64 -5.27
CA GLY A 617 -40.65 37.25 -5.15
C GLY A 617 -40.95 36.48 -3.86
N LEU A 618 -42.11 35.83 -3.83
CA LEU A 618 -42.55 34.99 -2.69
C LEU A 618 -41.61 33.81 -2.40
N VAL A 619 -40.96 33.24 -3.43
CA VAL A 619 -40.07 32.09 -3.26
C VAL A 619 -38.77 32.50 -2.57
N GLU A 620 -38.22 33.65 -2.95
CA GLU A 620 -37.03 34.26 -2.35
C GLU A 620 -37.31 34.67 -0.91
N LEU A 621 -38.47 35.27 -0.65
CA LEU A 621 -38.90 35.62 0.69
C LEU A 621 -39.04 34.39 1.61
N ILE A 622 -39.54 33.26 1.11
CA ILE A 622 -39.61 31.98 1.86
C ILE A 622 -38.19 31.42 2.12
N ARG A 623 -37.24 31.57 1.19
CA ARG A 623 -35.83 31.21 1.42
C ARG A 623 -35.19 32.08 2.51
N MET A 624 -35.40 33.39 2.46
CA MET A 624 -34.92 34.32 3.51
C MET A 624 -35.46 33.96 4.91
N MET A 625 -36.75 33.63 5.02
CA MET A 625 -37.34 33.16 6.28
C MET A 625 -36.63 31.92 6.85
N LYS A 626 -36.25 30.95 6.00
CA LYS A 626 -35.48 29.78 6.45
C LYS A 626 -34.10 30.18 6.98
N ILE A 627 -33.34 30.95 6.18
CA ILE A 627 -31.95 31.36 6.49
C ILE A 627 -31.88 32.08 7.83
N ILE A 628 -32.86 32.94 8.13
CA ILE A 628 -32.97 33.67 9.39
C ILE A 628 -33.39 32.74 10.53
N GLY A 629 -34.41 31.88 10.32
CA GLY A 629 -34.83 30.90 11.33
C GLY A 629 -33.75 29.89 11.73
N THR A 630 -32.79 29.60 10.84
CA THR A 630 -31.61 28.75 11.12
C THR A 630 -30.46 29.49 11.81
N LYS A 631 -30.57 30.81 12.07
CA LYS A 631 -29.57 31.60 12.83
C LYS A 631 -29.98 31.87 14.28
N GLU A 632 -31.25 31.68 14.64
CA GLU A 632 -31.80 31.97 15.97
C GLU A 632 -31.98 30.70 16.85
N ASN A 633 -31.42 29.56 16.42
CA ASN A 633 -31.37 28.28 17.15
C ASN A 633 -29.94 27.70 17.13
#